data_AF-A0A4Q1JQS0-F1
#
_entry.id   AF-A0A4Q1JQS0-F1
#
_cell.length_a   1.000
_cell.length_b   1.000
_cell.length_c   1.000
_cell.angle_alpha   90.00
_cell.angle_beta   90.00
_cell.angle_gamma   90.00
#
_symmetry.space_group_name_H-M   'P 1'
#
loop_
_entity.id
_entity.type
_entity.pdbx_description
1 polymer ?
#
loop_
_entity_poly.entity_id
_entity_poly.type
_entity_poly.pdbx_seq_one_letter_code
_entity_poly.pdbx_strand_id
1 'polypeptide(L)'
;MDSGITAATSPHAIVVDVERELGFWRNVYAAQEHAYSFQASQPTLKFAYDAYLLNPHTPLEGLWTDLEQRYAQLPDHERLRWPQAEQVIRDVWNRIMLR
;
A
#
# COMPACT_ATOMS: atom_id res chain seq x y z
N MET A 1 -17.95 -18.95 -40.23
CA MET A 1 -17.87 -19.53 -38.87
C MET A 1 -16.89 -18.67 -38.12
N ASP A 2 -17.43 -17.89 -37.20
CA ASP A 2 -16.73 -16.94 -36.36
C ASP A 2 -15.81 -17.70 -35.39
N SER A 3 -14.56 -17.27 -35.28
CA SER A 3 -13.66 -17.68 -34.22
C SER A 3 -13.07 -16.42 -33.63
N GLY A 4 -13.89 -15.78 -32.79
CA GLY A 4 -13.45 -14.73 -31.88
C GLY A 4 -12.24 -15.21 -31.08
N ILE A 5 -11.09 -14.59 -31.37
CA ILE A 5 -9.93 -14.60 -30.50
C ILE A 5 -10.39 -13.91 -29.21
N THR A 6 -10.56 -14.67 -28.14
CA THR A 6 -10.65 -14.12 -26.79
C THR A 6 -9.34 -13.38 -26.54
N ALA A 7 -9.40 -12.05 -26.61
CA ALA A 7 -8.31 -11.20 -26.18
C ALA A 7 -8.03 -11.53 -24.72
N ALA A 8 -6.95 -12.27 -24.47
CA ALA A 8 -6.43 -12.45 -23.14
C ALA A 8 -6.13 -11.04 -22.60
N THR A 9 -6.94 -10.57 -21.67
CA THR A 9 -6.70 -9.30 -20.98
C THR A 9 -5.35 -9.42 -20.28
N SER A 10 -4.31 -8.86 -20.87
CA SER A 10 -2.98 -8.84 -20.28
C SER A 10 -3.08 -8.24 -18.87
N PRO A 11 -2.49 -8.88 -17.84
CA PRO A 11 -2.40 -8.27 -16.53
C PRO A 11 -1.70 -6.92 -16.72
N HIS A 12 -2.39 -5.83 -16.40
CA HIS A 12 -1.78 -4.51 -16.44
C HIS A 12 -0.74 -4.49 -15.33
N ALA A 13 0.54 -4.60 -15.70
CA ALA A 13 1.62 -4.50 -14.75
C ALA A 13 1.53 -3.13 -14.05
N ILE A 14 1.18 -3.13 -12.76
CA ILE A 14 1.14 -1.90 -11.97
C ILE A 14 2.57 -1.59 -11.54
N VAL A 15 3.15 -0.56 -12.14
CA VAL A 15 4.47 -0.06 -11.75
C VAL A 15 4.25 1.12 -10.79
N VAL A 16 4.69 0.96 -9.54
CA VAL A 16 4.68 2.04 -8.55
C VAL A 16 6.11 2.51 -8.31
N ASP A 17 6.35 3.80 -8.55
CA ASP A 17 7.58 4.47 -8.14
C ASP A 17 7.49 4.82 -6.65
N VAL A 18 8.00 3.93 -5.80
CA VAL A 18 7.91 4.04 -4.34
C VAL A 18 8.60 5.32 -3.83
N GLU A 19 9.69 5.77 -4.44
CA GLU A 19 10.40 6.98 -3.99
C GLU A 19 9.59 8.24 -4.28
N ARG A 20 8.98 8.33 -5.47
CA ARG A 20 8.07 9.42 -5.80
C ARG A 20 6.87 9.45 -4.85
N GLU A 21 6.35 8.28 -4.50
CA GLU A 21 5.24 8.16 -3.57
C GLU A 21 5.60 8.58 -2.15
N LEU A 22 6.76 8.17 -1.64
CA LEU A 22 7.26 8.65 -0.35
C LEU A 22 7.46 10.16 -0.34
N GLY A 23 7.88 10.76 -1.46
CA GLY A 23 7.92 12.21 -1.63
C GLY A 23 6.54 12.87 -1.49
N PHE A 24 5.50 12.28 -2.07
CA PHE A 24 4.12 12.74 -1.88
C PHE A 24 3.70 12.66 -0.41
N TRP A 25 3.91 11.51 0.24
CA TRP A 25 3.52 11.32 1.64
C TRP A 25 4.26 12.27 2.57
N ARG A 26 5.55 12.56 2.32
CA ARG A 26 6.29 13.57 3.06
C ARG A 26 5.59 14.93 3.04
N ASN A 27 5.09 15.34 1.88
CA ASN A 27 4.35 16.60 1.75
C ASN A 27 2.99 16.56 2.46
N VAL A 28 2.28 15.43 2.41
CA VAL A 28 1.01 15.23 3.15
C VAL A 28 1.23 15.36 4.66
N TYR A 29 2.26 14.69 5.18
CA TYR A 29 2.61 14.75 6.61
C TYR A 29 3.11 16.13 7.05
N ALA A 30 3.71 16.90 6.15
CA ALA A 30 4.10 18.28 6.43
C ALA A 30 2.91 19.25 6.40
N ALA A 31 1.88 18.96 5.61
CA ALA A 31 0.72 19.84 5.42
C ALA A 31 -0.40 19.64 6.46
N GLN A 32 -0.44 18.48 7.13
CA GLN A 32 -1.53 18.11 8.04
C GLN A 32 -0.97 17.57 9.36
N GLU A 33 -1.71 17.78 10.44
CA GLU A 33 -1.34 17.24 11.74
C GLU A 33 -1.61 15.73 11.78
N HIS A 34 -0.57 14.96 12.11
CA HIS A 34 -0.63 13.51 12.21
C HIS A 34 -0.20 13.07 13.61
N ALA A 35 -0.76 11.95 14.07
CA ALA A 35 -0.42 11.39 15.38
C ALA A 35 1.03 10.88 15.48
N TYR A 36 1.74 10.78 14.36
CA TYR A 36 3.10 10.28 14.25
C TYR A 36 3.82 10.95 13.06
N SER A 37 5.14 11.00 13.12
CA SER A 37 5.95 11.66 12.08
C SER A 37 6.02 10.83 10.80
N PHE A 38 6.29 11.48 9.68
CA PHE A 38 6.58 10.80 8.41
C PHE A 38 7.68 9.73 8.57
N GLN A 39 8.73 10.04 9.34
CA GLN A 39 9.84 9.11 9.56
C GLN A 39 9.39 7.83 10.28
N ALA A 40 8.46 7.94 11.24
CA ALA A 40 7.90 6.78 11.93
C ALA A 40 6.96 5.96 11.03
N SER A 41 6.24 6.61 10.10
CA SER A 41 5.34 5.94 9.15
C SER A 41 6.03 5.36 7.93
N GLN A 42 7.26 5.79 7.63
CA GLN A 42 7.95 5.44 6.40
C GLN A 42 8.08 3.91 6.20
N PRO A 43 8.40 3.09 7.22
CA PRO A 43 8.42 1.63 7.06
C PRO A 43 7.03 1.06 6.74
N THR A 44 5.98 1.57 7.37
CA THR A 44 4.59 1.18 7.11
C THR A 44 4.14 1.55 5.70
N LEU A 45 4.52 2.74 5.21
CA LEU A 45 4.23 3.17 3.84
C LEU A 45 4.89 2.23 2.82
N LYS A 46 6.18 1.91 3.02
CA LYS A 46 6.90 0.95 2.18
C LYS A 46 6.26 -0.43 2.21
N PHE A 47 5.95 -0.94 3.41
CA PHE A 47 5.25 -2.20 3.59
C PHE A 47 3.91 -2.23 2.82
N ALA A 48 3.14 -1.15 2.86
CA ALA A 48 1.87 -1.07 2.15
C ALA A 48 2.07 -1.14 0.62
N TYR A 49 3.05 -0.43 0.06
CA TYR A 49 3.37 -0.52 -1.36
C TYR A 49 3.86 -1.92 -1.76
N ASP A 50 4.75 -2.53 -0.97
CA ASP A 50 5.22 -3.89 -1.22
C ASP A 50 4.07 -4.89 -1.20
N ALA A 51 3.18 -4.78 -0.20
CA ALA A 51 2.02 -5.63 -0.07
C ALA A 51 1.02 -5.49 -1.24
N TYR A 52 0.84 -4.27 -1.75
CA TYR A 52 0.02 -4.00 -2.92
C TYR A 52 0.63 -4.62 -4.18
N LEU A 53 1.93 -4.43 -4.40
CA LEU A 53 2.66 -4.98 -5.55
C LEU A 53 2.69 -6.52 -5.56
N LEU A 54 2.63 -7.16 -4.39
CA LEU A 54 2.54 -8.62 -4.25
C LEU A 54 1.12 -9.15 -4.51
N ASN A 55 0.09 -8.35 -4.30
CA ASN A 55 -1.31 -8.74 -4.48
C ASN A 55 -2.05 -7.74 -5.39
N PRO A 56 -1.55 -7.51 -6.62
CA PRO A 56 -2.20 -6.57 -7.52
C PRO A 56 -3.60 -7.09 -7.83
N HIS A 57 -4.59 -6.20 -7.75
CA HIS A 57 -6.02 -6.49 -7.95
C HIS A 57 -6.76 -7.23 -6.82
N THR A 58 -6.10 -7.55 -5.69
CA THR A 58 -6.80 -8.11 -4.53
C THR A 58 -7.42 -6.99 -3.67
N PRO A 59 -8.71 -7.10 -3.28
CA PRO A 59 -9.34 -6.13 -2.39
C PRO A 59 -8.68 -6.16 -1.01
N LEU A 60 -8.47 -4.98 -0.44
CA LEU A 60 -7.77 -4.80 0.83
C LEU A 60 -8.49 -5.52 1.98
N GLU A 61 -9.81 -5.58 1.94
CA GLU A 61 -10.66 -6.22 2.95
C GLU A 61 -10.33 -7.70 3.13
N GLY A 62 -9.95 -8.38 2.05
CA GLY A 62 -9.57 -9.79 2.08
C GLY A 62 -8.13 -10.04 2.54
N LEU A 63 -7.32 -8.99 2.67
CA LEU A 63 -5.90 -9.09 2.99
C LEU A 63 -5.57 -8.77 4.45
N TRP A 64 -6.52 -8.24 5.24
CA TRP A 64 -6.20 -7.70 6.57
C TRP A 64 -5.52 -8.70 7.51
N THR A 65 -6.02 -9.94 7.58
CA THR A 65 -5.44 -10.99 8.42
C THR A 65 -4.00 -11.29 8.01
N ASP A 66 -3.74 -11.41 6.71
CA ASP A 66 -2.40 -11.70 6.18
C ASP A 66 -1.45 -10.53 6.37
N LEU A 67 -1.94 -9.30 6.17
CA LEU A 67 -1.18 -8.08 6.38
C LEU A 67 -0.82 -7.91 7.85
N GLU A 68 -1.74 -8.14 8.77
CA GLU A 68 -1.47 -8.09 10.21
C GLU A 68 -0.37 -9.06 10.60
N GLN A 69 -0.46 -10.32 10.14
CA GLN A 69 0.53 -11.35 10.44
C GLN A 69 1.92 -11.01 9.88
N ARG A 70 1.99 -10.51 8.64
CA ARG A 70 3.27 -10.10 8.03
C ARG A 70 3.85 -8.86 8.68
N TYR A 71 3.01 -7.87 8.95
CA TYR A 71 3.40 -6.65 9.64
C TYR A 71 3.85 -6.93 11.08
N ALA A 72 3.29 -7.97 11.70
CA ALA A 72 3.71 -8.45 13.01
C ALA A 72 5.16 -8.99 13.04
N GLN A 73 5.75 -9.32 11.89
CA GLN A 73 7.14 -9.77 11.78
C GLN A 73 8.16 -8.62 11.65
N LEU A 74 7.69 -7.37 11.44
CA LEU A 74 8.59 -6.22 11.36
C LEU A 74 9.22 -5.93 12.73
N PRO A 75 10.47 -5.42 12.76
CA PRO A 75 11.11 -5.00 14.00
C PRO A 75 10.26 -3.96 14.73
N ASP A 76 10.18 -4.06 16.07
CA ASP A 76 9.35 -3.16 16.89
C ASP A 76 9.66 -1.67 16.68
N HIS A 77 10.91 -1.32 16.41
CA HIS A 77 11.33 0.06 16.20
C HIS A 77 10.93 0.64 14.85
N GLU A 78 10.56 -0.21 13.88
CA GLU A 78 10.06 0.19 12.55
C GLU A 78 8.54 0.11 12.47
N ARG A 79 7.89 -0.39 13.52
CA ARG A 79 6.50 -0.79 13.49
C ARG A 79 5.62 0.17 14.28
N LEU A 80 4.71 0.85 13.58
CA LEU A 80 3.58 1.52 14.21
C LEU A 80 2.62 0.51 14.87
N ARG A 81 1.82 0.94 15.84
CA ARG A 81 0.79 0.06 16.41
C ARG A 81 -0.19 -0.35 15.31
N TRP A 82 -0.72 -1.57 15.38
CA TRP A 82 -1.58 -2.11 14.32
C TRP A 82 -2.73 -1.18 13.88
N PRO A 83 -3.50 -0.54 14.78
CA PRO A 83 -4.55 0.39 14.35
C PRO A 83 -4.04 1.61 13.58
N GLN A 84 -2.82 2.06 13.86
CA GLN A 84 -2.16 3.16 13.13
C GLN A 84 -1.67 2.67 11.77
N ALA A 85 -1.08 1.48 11.74
CA ALA A 85 -0.61 0.87 10.52
C ALA A 85 -1.75 0.59 9.53
N GLU A 86 -2.89 0.11 10.03
CA GLU A 86 -4.09 -0.13 9.24
C GLU A 86 -4.56 1.15 8.53
N GLN A 87 -4.58 2.29 9.23
CA GLN A 87 -4.94 3.59 8.64
C GLN A 87 -3.97 3.97 7.51
N VAL A 88 -2.66 3.88 7.74
CA VAL A 88 -1.64 4.16 6.71
C VAL A 88 -1.80 3.25 5.49
N ILE A 89 -2.06 1.95 5.71
CA ILE A 89 -2.26 0.98 4.64
C ILE A 89 -3.52 1.33 3.83
N ARG A 90 -4.63 1.69 4.49
CA ARG A 90 -5.87 2.14 3.82
C ARG A 90 -5.61 3.38 2.94
N ASP A 91 -4.89 4.36 3.47
CA ASP A 91 -4.57 5.58 2.74
C ASP A 91 -3.73 5.32 1.48
N VAL A 92 -2.77 4.39 1.57
CA VAL A 92 -1.99 3.95 0.40
C VAL A 92 -2.86 3.25 -0.64
N TRP A 93 -3.72 2.32 -0.23
CA TRP A 93 -4.63 1.63 -1.15
C TRP A 93 -5.60 2.59 -1.85
N ASN A 94 -6.23 3.50 -1.08
CA ASN A 94 -7.11 4.53 -1.61
C ASN A 94 -6.37 5.40 -2.65
N ARG A 95 -5.13 5.80 -2.36
CA ARG A 95 -4.33 6.60 -3.28
C ARG A 95 -3.98 5.85 -4.58
N ILE A 96 -3.79 4.54 -4.54
CA ILE A 96 -3.52 3.76 -5.76
C ILE A 96 -4.82 3.55 -6.55
N MET A 97 -5.94 3.30 -5.88
CA MET A 97 -7.24 3.06 -6.52
C MET A 97 -7.91 4.32 -7.08
N LEU A 98 -7.66 5.50 -6.49
CA LEU A 98 -8.22 6.79 -6.94
C LEU A 98 -7.41 7.46 -8.07
N ARG A 99 -6.53 6.72 -8.75
CA ARG A 99 -5.74 7.25 -9.88
C ARG A 99 -6.47 7.18 -11.21
#